data_AF-A0A396SHT2-F1
#
_entry.id   AF-A0A396SHT2-F1
#
_cell.length_a   1.000
_cell.length_b   1.000
_cell.length_c   1.000
_cell.angle_alpha   90.00
_cell.angle_beta   90.00
_cell.angle_gamma   90.00
#
_symmetry.space_group_name_H-M   'P 1'
#
loop_
_entity.id
_entity.type
_entity.pdbx_description
1 polymer ?
#
loop_
_entity_poly.entity_id
_entity_poly.type
_entity_poly.pdbx_seq_one_letter_code
_entity_poly.pdbx_strand_id
1 'polypeptide(L)'
;MTQYIYIASPMKLLQGSFGANPVSSEKPNVFNSELDFVHLYFENNYDSKLKQKISYSPHFSFVHQVAVYVNHIPFKYRLKGTPEEEKCLNILYSYLEKAFQSSGVVEYFTSLSGKEDLEILTTRKVHWSEIKTPYDLVLEDREFWEITF
;
A
#
# COMPACT_ATOMS: atom_id res chain seq x y z
N MET A 1 -7.04 1.42 -16.82
CA MET A 1 -5.89 2.08 -16.17
C MET A 1 -5.85 1.56 -14.75
N THR A 2 -4.67 1.17 -14.25
CA THR A 2 -4.51 0.58 -12.91
C THR A 2 -4.07 1.67 -11.94
N GLN A 3 -4.66 1.70 -10.75
CA GLN A 3 -4.25 2.57 -9.65
C GLN A 3 -3.21 1.84 -8.80
N TYR A 4 -2.11 2.51 -8.51
CA TYR A 4 -1.05 2.01 -7.65
C TYR A 4 -1.06 2.73 -6.32
N ILE A 5 -0.62 2.03 -5.30
CA ILE A 5 -0.40 2.57 -3.97
C ILE A 5 1.10 2.59 -3.71
N TYR A 6 1.55 3.67 -3.10
CA TYR A 6 2.93 3.88 -2.72
C TYR A 6 2.98 4.33 -1.26
N ILE A 7 3.95 3.80 -0.53
CA ILE A 7 4.15 4.10 0.89
C ILE A 7 5.62 4.45 1.09
N ALA A 8 5.91 5.51 1.86
CA ALA A 8 7.26 5.86 2.27
C ALA A 8 7.36 6.06 3.79
N SER A 9 8.53 5.74 4.35
CA SER A 9 8.80 5.87 5.79
C SER A 9 10.28 6.20 6.02
N PRO A 10 10.64 6.90 7.13
CA PRO A 10 12.03 7.06 7.50
C PRO A 10 12.68 5.72 7.92
N MET A 11 11.90 4.70 8.27
CA MET A 11 12.38 3.36 8.62
C MET A 11 12.17 2.37 7.47
N LYS A 12 12.94 1.28 7.48
CA LYS A 12 12.83 0.24 6.45
C LYS A 12 11.45 -0.41 6.50
N LEU A 13 10.74 -0.27 5.39
CA LEU A 13 9.46 -0.92 5.13
C LEU A 13 9.66 -2.42 4.79
N LEU A 14 8.69 -3.25 5.19
CA LEU A 14 8.70 -4.68 4.88
C LEU A 14 8.34 -4.90 3.40
N GLN A 15 8.85 -5.97 2.82
CA GLN A 15 8.60 -6.33 1.43
C GLN A 15 8.10 -7.76 1.32
N GLY A 16 7.49 -8.11 0.19
CA GLY A 16 7.01 -9.45 -0.10
C GLY A 16 5.49 -9.56 -0.09
N SER A 17 4.99 -10.79 -0.02
CA SER A 17 3.56 -11.10 -0.06
C SER A 17 2.96 -11.14 1.34
N PHE A 18 1.82 -10.47 1.53
CA PHE A 18 1.09 -10.41 2.78
C PHE A 18 -0.36 -10.84 2.58
N GLY A 19 -0.81 -11.81 3.38
CA GLY A 19 -2.19 -12.30 3.39
C GLY A 19 -2.46 -13.57 2.58
N ALA A 20 -1.50 -14.03 1.77
CA ALA A 20 -1.61 -15.30 1.07
C ALA A 20 -1.62 -16.46 2.07
N ASN A 21 -2.53 -17.42 1.88
CA ASN A 21 -2.73 -18.55 2.78
C ASN A 21 -2.77 -19.88 1.99
N PRO A 22 -1.62 -20.38 1.51
CA PRO A 22 -1.57 -21.64 0.79
C PRO A 22 -1.92 -22.82 1.71
N VAL A 23 -2.38 -23.93 1.12
CA VAL A 23 -2.77 -25.14 1.87
C VAL A 23 -1.63 -25.72 2.71
N SER A 24 -0.38 -25.53 2.28
CA SER A 24 0.81 -25.85 3.04
C SER A 24 2.04 -25.13 2.49
N SER A 25 3.11 -25.08 3.29
CA SER A 25 4.41 -24.54 2.88
C SER A 25 5.08 -25.36 1.77
N GLU A 26 4.81 -26.66 1.68
CA GLU A 26 5.35 -27.52 0.60
C GLU A 26 4.59 -27.32 -0.73
N LYS A 27 3.39 -26.72 -0.68
CA LYS A 27 2.55 -26.43 -1.86
C LYS A 27 2.16 -24.95 -1.89
N PRO A 28 3.14 -24.03 -2.08
CA PRO A 28 2.91 -22.59 -1.95
C PRO A 28 1.96 -22.00 -3.00
N ASN A 29 1.66 -22.76 -4.07
CA ASN A 29 0.80 -22.34 -5.17
C ASN A 29 -0.58 -23.01 -5.14
N VAL A 30 -0.93 -23.72 -4.08
CA VAL A 30 -2.22 -24.40 -3.94
C VAL A 30 -3.03 -23.73 -2.83
N PHE A 31 -4.26 -23.34 -3.14
CA PHE A 31 -5.15 -22.59 -2.24
C PHE A 31 -6.51 -23.28 -2.16
N ASN A 32 -7.18 -23.20 -1.00
CA ASN A 32 -8.51 -23.79 -0.82
C ASN A 32 -9.63 -22.90 -1.40
N SER A 33 -9.38 -21.59 -1.48
CA SER A 33 -10.35 -20.61 -1.96
C SER A 33 -9.64 -19.47 -2.70
N GLU A 34 -10.39 -18.69 -3.48
CA GLU A 34 -9.90 -17.44 -4.06
C GLU A 34 -9.48 -16.46 -2.96
N LEU A 35 -10.25 -16.39 -1.88
CA LEU A 35 -9.92 -15.52 -0.75
C LEU A 35 -8.59 -15.88 -0.10
N ASP A 36 -8.21 -17.17 -0.03
CA ASP A 36 -6.89 -17.60 0.45
C ASP A 36 -5.74 -17.16 -0.46
N PHE A 37 -6.00 -17.07 -1.77
CA PHE A 37 -5.04 -16.57 -2.75
C PHE A 37 -4.87 -15.05 -2.69
N VAL A 38 -5.92 -14.30 -2.36
CA VAL A 38 -5.88 -12.83 -2.31
C VAL A 38 -4.85 -12.33 -1.31
N HIS A 39 -3.94 -11.48 -1.78
CA HIS A 39 -2.83 -10.92 -1.01
C HIS A 39 -2.42 -9.56 -1.57
N LEU A 40 -1.62 -8.84 -0.80
CA LEU A 40 -0.90 -7.65 -1.25
C LEU A 40 0.58 -7.99 -1.42
N TYR A 41 1.17 -7.56 -2.54
CA TYR A 41 2.62 -7.66 -2.73
C TYR A 41 3.26 -6.29 -2.60
N PHE A 42 4.24 -6.16 -1.70
CA PHE A 42 4.96 -4.93 -1.42
C PHE A 42 6.37 -5.02 -2.01
N GLU A 43 6.66 -4.21 -3.02
CA GLU A 43 7.96 -4.17 -3.68
C GLU A 43 8.76 -2.95 -3.21
N ASN A 44 9.97 -3.19 -2.69
CA ASN A 44 10.85 -2.10 -2.27
C ASN A 44 11.39 -1.30 -3.46
N ASN A 45 11.81 -0.07 -3.20
CA ASN A 45 12.39 0.80 -4.21
C ASN A 45 13.88 0.55 -4.50
N TYR A 46 14.41 -0.67 -4.28
CA TYR A 46 15.81 -0.98 -4.52
C TYR A 46 16.03 -1.59 -5.90
N ASP A 47 16.73 -0.87 -6.77
CA ASP A 47 17.15 -1.39 -8.06
C ASP A 47 18.41 -2.24 -7.89
N SER A 48 18.28 -3.55 -8.10
CA SER A 48 19.39 -4.51 -7.98
C SER A 48 20.48 -4.35 -9.04
N LYS A 49 20.15 -3.81 -10.22
CA LYS A 49 21.09 -3.58 -11.33
C LYS A 49 21.93 -2.34 -11.06
N LEU A 50 21.27 -1.25 -10.65
CA LEU A 50 21.91 0.02 -10.31
C LEU A 50 22.51 0.01 -8.89
N LYS A 51 22.17 -1.00 -8.08
CA LYS A 51 22.58 -1.17 -6.68
C LYS A 51 22.21 0.01 -5.78
N GLN A 52 21.12 0.71 -6.09
CA GLN A 52 20.70 1.92 -5.39
C GLN A 52 19.19 1.95 -5.20
N LYS A 53 18.73 2.80 -4.26
CA LYS A 53 17.31 3.09 -4.14
C LYS A 53 16.91 4.10 -5.22
N ILE A 54 15.76 3.87 -5.85
CA ILE A 54 15.10 4.82 -6.74
C ILE A 54 13.90 5.43 -6.01
N SER A 55 13.40 6.58 -6.45
CA SER A 55 12.12 7.09 -5.93
C SER A 55 11.00 6.60 -6.83
N TYR A 56 9.91 6.10 -6.24
CA TYR A 56 8.69 5.79 -7.00
C TYR A 56 7.94 7.04 -7.41
N SER A 57 8.13 8.15 -6.70
CA SER A 57 7.55 9.44 -7.01
C SER A 57 8.45 10.55 -6.46
N PRO A 58 8.56 11.73 -7.11
CA PRO A 58 9.30 12.88 -6.60
C PRO A 58 8.66 13.50 -5.35
N HIS A 59 7.42 13.14 -5.04
CA HIS A 59 6.67 13.73 -3.93
C HIS A 59 7.03 13.18 -2.56
N PHE A 60 7.68 12.00 -2.50
CA PHE A 60 8.08 11.42 -1.23
C PHE A 60 9.30 12.13 -0.63
N SER A 61 9.23 12.40 0.66
CA SER A 61 10.35 12.92 1.44
C SER A 61 11.26 11.80 1.94
N PHE A 62 10.73 10.59 2.11
CA PHE A 62 11.47 9.47 2.69
C PHE A 62 12.06 8.50 1.67
N VAL A 63 13.23 7.94 2.02
CA VAL A 63 14.03 7.08 1.14
C VAL A 63 13.60 5.62 1.13
N HIS A 64 12.93 5.13 2.17
CA HIS A 64 12.42 3.76 2.20
C HIS A 64 11.00 3.76 1.68
N GLN A 65 10.84 3.26 0.45
CA GLN A 65 9.55 3.27 -0.24
C GLN A 65 9.18 1.86 -0.66
N VAL A 66 7.88 1.59 -0.68
CA VAL A 66 7.30 0.38 -1.27
C VAL A 66 6.16 0.75 -2.21
N ALA A 67 6.09 0.06 -3.35
CA ALA A 67 4.93 0.02 -4.21
C ALA A 67 4.08 -1.19 -3.81
N VAL A 68 2.77 -1.01 -3.75
CA VAL A 68 1.81 -2.05 -3.37
C VAL A 68 1.05 -2.47 -4.62
N TYR A 69 1.21 -3.73 -4.99
CA TYR A 69 0.57 -4.34 -6.14
C TYR A 69 -0.70 -5.07 -5.70
N VAL A 70 -1.83 -4.68 -6.30
CA VAL A 70 -3.13 -5.24 -5.98
C VAL A 70 -4.10 -5.09 -7.14
N ASN A 71 -4.91 -6.13 -7.36
CA ASN A 71 -5.98 -6.10 -8.37
C ASN A 71 -7.37 -5.82 -7.76
N HIS A 72 -7.45 -5.72 -6.43
CA HIS A 72 -8.68 -5.69 -5.63
C HIS A 72 -8.69 -4.56 -4.59
N ILE A 73 -8.18 -3.35 -4.89
CA ILE A 73 -8.48 -2.18 -4.05
C ILE A 73 -9.59 -1.38 -4.73
N PRO A 74 -10.69 -1.08 -4.02
CA PRO A 74 -11.82 -0.39 -4.60
C PRO A 74 -11.45 1.07 -4.92
N PHE A 75 -11.99 1.59 -6.02
CA PHE A 75 -12.05 3.03 -6.21
C PHE A 75 -12.98 3.63 -5.14
N LYS A 76 -12.62 4.81 -4.62
CA LYS A 76 -13.50 5.63 -3.80
C LYS A 76 -14.84 5.78 -4.55
N TYR A 77 -15.95 5.76 -3.82
CA TYR A 77 -17.35 5.79 -4.31
C TYR A 77 -18.05 4.45 -4.64
N ARG A 78 -17.46 3.27 -4.39
CA ARG A 78 -18.25 2.02 -4.33
C ARG A 78 -18.83 1.80 -2.93
N LEU A 79 -20.16 1.67 -2.85
CA LEU A 79 -20.96 1.62 -1.62
C LEU A 79 -20.71 0.39 -0.72
N LYS A 80 -20.11 -0.68 -1.25
CA LYS A 80 -19.73 -1.88 -0.49
C LYS A 80 -18.64 -2.64 -1.24
N GLY A 81 -17.52 -2.92 -0.58
CA GLY A 81 -16.45 -3.70 -1.19
C GLY A 81 -16.76 -5.20 -1.25
N THR A 82 -16.11 -5.91 -2.16
CA THR A 82 -16.13 -7.39 -2.18
C THR A 82 -15.32 -7.94 -0.99
N PRO A 83 -15.49 -9.23 -0.61
CA PRO A 83 -14.67 -9.84 0.44
C PRO A 83 -13.16 -9.74 0.19
N GLU A 84 -12.76 -9.78 -1.09
CA GLU A 84 -11.37 -9.64 -1.53
C GLU A 84 -10.85 -8.21 -1.31
N GLU A 85 -11.69 -7.22 -1.61
CA GLU A 85 -11.39 -5.80 -1.36
C GLU A 85 -11.25 -5.53 0.14
N GLU A 86 -12.17 -6.05 0.95
CA GLU A 86 -12.10 -5.93 2.41
C GLU A 86 -10.85 -6.62 2.98
N LYS A 87 -10.50 -7.81 2.47
CA LYS A 87 -9.25 -8.49 2.85
C LYS A 87 -8.03 -7.65 2.51
N CYS A 88 -7.95 -7.10 1.29
CA CYS A 88 -6.83 -6.26 0.88
C CYS A 88 -6.70 -5.00 1.76
N LEU A 89 -7.80 -4.31 2.04
CA LEU A 89 -7.79 -3.14 2.90
C LEU A 89 -7.37 -3.48 4.33
N ASN A 90 -7.80 -4.61 4.88
CA ASN A 90 -7.34 -5.07 6.20
C ASN A 90 -5.84 -5.35 6.24
N ILE A 91 -5.28 -5.96 5.18
CA ILE A 91 -3.84 -6.19 5.06
C ILE A 91 -3.10 -4.84 5.00
N LEU A 92 -3.58 -3.90 4.19
CA LEU A 92 -3.00 -2.56 4.06
C LEU A 92 -3.04 -1.78 5.38
N TYR A 93 -4.18 -1.81 6.08
CA TYR A 93 -4.35 -1.18 7.39
C TYR A 93 -3.35 -1.74 8.40
N SER A 94 -3.28 -3.06 8.52
CA SER A 94 -2.33 -3.74 9.41
C SER A 94 -0.87 -3.43 9.05
N TYR A 95 -0.58 -3.28 7.76
CA TYR A 95 0.75 -2.94 7.27
C TYR A 95 1.12 -1.49 7.65
N LEU A 96 0.25 -0.53 7.38
CA LEU A 96 0.44 0.87 7.73
C LEU A 96 0.54 1.06 9.24
N GLU A 97 -0.26 0.35 10.02
CA GLU A 97 -0.18 0.36 11.49
C GLU A 97 1.21 -0.04 11.98
N LYS A 98 1.75 -1.16 11.46
CA LYS A 98 3.09 -1.63 11.82
C LYS A 98 4.19 -0.68 11.37
N ALA A 99 4.08 -0.16 10.14
CA ALA A 99 5.01 0.84 9.62
C ALA A 99 5.01 2.07 10.54
N PHE A 100 3.83 2.59 10.85
CA PHE A 100 3.62 3.72 11.74
C PHE A 100 4.14 3.48 13.15
N GLN A 101 3.85 2.32 13.78
CA GLN A 101 4.37 1.97 15.10
C GLN A 101 5.91 1.95 15.13
N SER A 102 6.55 1.63 14.01
CA SER A 102 8.02 1.61 13.90
C SER A 102 8.66 2.97 13.60
N SER A 103 7.96 3.86 12.89
CA SER A 103 8.54 5.11 12.37
C SER A 103 7.95 6.40 12.94
N GLY A 104 6.76 6.36 13.54
CA GLY A 104 5.99 7.52 14.03
C GLY A 104 5.38 8.39 12.93
N VAL A 105 5.76 8.17 11.66
CA VAL A 105 5.25 8.89 10.48
C VAL A 105 5.34 8.01 9.24
N VAL A 106 4.33 8.11 8.36
CA VAL A 106 4.29 7.42 7.06
C VAL A 106 3.72 8.36 6.01
N GLU A 107 4.33 8.38 4.83
CA GLU A 107 3.74 9.02 3.63
C GLU A 107 2.99 7.96 2.83
N TYR A 108 1.76 8.26 2.42
CA TYR A 108 0.85 7.34 1.76
C TYR A 108 0.23 8.01 0.54
N PHE A 109 0.47 7.45 -0.64
CA PHE A 109 0.16 8.08 -1.92
C PHE A 109 -0.49 7.09 -2.88
N THR A 110 -1.35 7.59 -3.75
CA THR A 110 -1.88 6.80 -4.86
C THR A 110 -1.87 7.58 -6.17
N SER A 111 -1.63 6.88 -7.27
CA SER A 111 -1.79 7.43 -8.62
C SER A 111 -2.15 6.34 -9.61
N LEU A 112 -2.80 6.73 -10.70
CA LEU A 112 -2.85 5.88 -11.88
C LEU A 112 -1.43 5.65 -12.45
N SER A 113 -1.24 4.48 -13.05
CA SER A 113 0.00 4.11 -13.73
C SER A 113 0.49 5.19 -14.70
N GLY A 114 1.75 5.58 -14.58
CA GLY A 114 2.39 6.58 -15.44
C GLY A 114 2.07 8.03 -15.05
N LYS A 115 1.44 8.25 -13.90
CA LYS A 115 1.11 9.58 -13.35
C LYS A 115 1.80 9.88 -12.02
N GLU A 116 2.74 9.04 -11.60
CA GLU A 116 3.45 9.13 -10.31
C GLU A 116 4.20 10.46 -10.15
N ASP A 117 4.67 11.02 -11.26
CA ASP A 117 5.45 12.27 -11.32
C ASP A 117 4.58 13.51 -11.57
N LEU A 118 3.28 13.34 -11.83
CA LEU A 118 2.37 14.47 -12.04
C LEU A 118 2.06 15.16 -10.71
N GLU A 119 1.64 16.42 -10.80
CA GLU A 119 1.25 17.22 -9.64
C GLU A 119 0.18 16.51 -8.78
N ILE A 120 0.39 16.53 -7.46
CA ILE A 120 -0.57 16.08 -6.45
C ILE A 120 -1.82 16.95 -6.53
N LEU A 121 -2.99 16.32 -6.59
CA LEU A 121 -4.26 17.04 -6.59
C LEU A 121 -4.72 17.42 -5.18
N THR A 122 -4.35 16.62 -4.18
CA THR A 122 -4.79 16.82 -2.81
C THR A 122 -3.73 16.29 -1.84
N THR A 123 -3.28 17.15 -0.93
CA THR A 123 -2.39 16.78 0.17
C THR A 123 -3.15 16.87 1.48
N ARG A 124 -3.04 15.85 2.34
CA ARG A 124 -3.62 15.86 3.69
C ARG A 124 -2.60 15.47 4.73
N LYS A 125 -2.71 16.07 5.90
CA LYS A 125 -2.07 15.58 7.13
C LYS A 125 -3.16 14.87 7.93
N VAL A 126 -2.94 13.61 8.25
CA VAL A 126 -3.94 12.75 8.88
C VAL A 126 -3.34 12.17 10.16
N HIS A 127 -4.03 12.31 11.29
CA HIS A 127 -3.62 11.61 12.49
C HIS A 127 -4.05 10.14 12.42
N TRP A 128 -3.21 9.20 12.85
CA TRP A 128 -3.55 7.77 12.82
C TRP A 128 -4.88 7.47 13.54
N SER A 129 -5.16 8.20 14.62
CA SER A 129 -6.41 8.09 15.39
C SER A 129 -7.69 8.47 14.61
N GLU A 130 -7.56 9.18 13.49
CA GLU A 130 -8.68 9.52 12.60
C GLU A 130 -9.05 8.37 11.65
N ILE A 131 -8.14 7.43 11.41
CA ILE A 131 -8.33 6.26 10.55
C ILE A 131 -8.98 5.14 11.38
N LYS A 132 -10.32 5.05 11.31
CA LYS A 132 -11.12 4.17 12.17
C LYS A 132 -11.36 2.81 11.54
N THR A 133 -11.37 2.76 10.22
CA THR A 133 -11.67 1.56 9.44
C THR A 133 -10.69 1.41 8.28
N PRO A 134 -10.47 0.18 7.79
CA PRO A 134 -9.65 -0.04 6.60
C PRO A 134 -10.12 0.74 5.36
N TYR A 135 -11.42 1.06 5.27
CA TYR A 135 -11.98 1.83 4.17
C TYR A 135 -11.59 3.32 4.18
N ASP A 136 -11.17 3.85 5.33
CA ASP A 136 -10.66 5.22 5.43
C ASP A 136 -9.33 5.37 4.66
N LEU A 137 -8.66 4.27 4.33
CA LEU A 137 -7.41 4.25 3.54
C LEU A 137 -7.64 4.36 2.02
N VAL A 138 -8.89 4.38 1.56
CA VAL A 138 -9.18 4.53 0.14
C VAL A 138 -8.97 5.98 -0.27
N LEU A 139 -8.00 6.20 -1.15
CA LEU A 139 -7.59 7.51 -1.64
C LEU A 139 -8.12 7.80 -3.05
N GLU A 140 -8.33 9.08 -3.36
CA GLU A 140 -8.57 9.54 -4.74
C GLU A 140 -7.27 9.53 -5.56
N ASP A 141 -7.37 9.51 -6.89
CA ASP A 141 -6.20 9.62 -7.77
C ASP A 141 -5.37 10.88 -7.44
N ARG A 142 -4.06 10.70 -7.27
CA ARG A 142 -3.10 11.75 -6.91
C ARG A 142 -3.43 12.46 -5.60
N GLU A 143 -4.00 11.72 -4.65
CA GLU A 143 -4.11 12.12 -3.24
C GLU A 143 -2.89 11.62 -2.45
N PHE A 144 -2.28 12.51 -1.68
CA PHE A 144 -1.07 12.26 -0.89
C PHE A 144 -1.34 12.57 0.59
N TRP A 145 -1.07 11.61 1.45
CA TRP A 145 -1.26 11.72 2.89
C TRP A 145 0.08 11.65 3.63
N GLU A 146 0.28 12.57 4.56
CA GLU A 146 1.28 12.46 5.62
C GLU A 146 0.54 11.99 6.88
N ILE A 147 0.80 10.76 7.31
CA ILE A 147 0.14 10.13 8.45
C ILE A 147 1.05 10.26 9.68
N THR A 148 0.57 10.94 10.72
CA THR A 148 1.31 11.23 11.95
C THR A 148 0.59 10.72 13.20
N PHE A 149 1.28 10.76 14.35
CA PHE A 149 0.70 10.44 15.66
C PHE A 149 -0.34 11.46 16.09
#